data_AF-D4D3K6-F1
#
_entry.id   AF-D4D3K6-F1
#
_cell.length_a   1.000
_cell.length_b   1.000
_cell.length_c   1.000
_cell.angle_alpha   90.00
_cell.angle_beta   90.00
_cell.angle_gamma   90.00
#
_symmetry.space_group_name_H-M   'P 1'
#
loop_
_entity.id
_entity.type
_entity.pdbx_description
1 polymer ?
#
loop_
_entity_poly.entity_id
_entity_poly.type
_entity_poly.pdbx_seq_one_letter_code
_entity_poly.pdbx_strand_id
1 'polypeptide(L)'
;MGKGGRFACIFLPYILSIGTLVCLALVGLGCYNTNTLTDVYFAKVNMKDINTSPSGLNSQLQPLAHGLEQAKAKGDIHDFYIVGMWNYCYGDSKDGSDKVTFCSPRRMRFWFNPAEVWGVDDTIQQLYPSSLQRGLNTYQKVAGWIYVAYAVAISASAIQLLVGISAIFSRWGSFFTTLIAGAKKKLTIFHQVAAVFTIGGAATASVLYGILVGAIKAGLRPFDIKADVGTRMLAIYWLGGLFTLAGGFFWLLSVCCCSGRSPYGHRDDRRGITAEKAPYTYERVASPYGVHPGSAVPMHNMPPHHTQDTAYEPFRHDHRV
;
A
#
# COMPACT_ATOMS: atom_id res chain seq x y z
N MET A 1 -0.28 -26.83 13.96
CA MET A 1 0.57 -25.62 13.97
C MET A 1 0.99 -25.32 15.41
N GLY A 2 2.30 -25.23 15.69
CA GLY A 2 2.80 -24.88 17.02
C GLY A 2 2.41 -23.45 17.44
N LYS A 3 2.54 -23.13 18.73
CA LYS A 3 2.17 -21.81 19.30
C LYS A 3 2.84 -20.63 18.56
N GLY A 4 4.10 -20.78 18.14
CA GLY A 4 4.82 -19.76 17.37
C GLY A 4 4.28 -19.52 15.95
N GLY A 5 3.82 -20.57 15.25
CA GLY A 5 3.27 -20.44 13.89
C GLY A 5 1.94 -19.67 13.86
N ARG A 6 1.11 -19.81 14.91
CA ARG A 6 -0.12 -19.01 15.06
C ARG A 6 0.16 -17.54 15.31
N PHE A 7 1.16 -17.23 16.13
CA PHE A 7 1.58 -15.86 16.38
C PHE A 7 2.11 -15.22 15.08
N ALA A 8 3.00 -15.90 14.36
CA ALA A 8 3.53 -15.40 13.09
C ALA A 8 2.43 -15.16 12.04
N CYS A 9 1.48 -16.09 11.84
CA CYS A 9 0.36 -15.89 10.90
C CYS A 9 -0.48 -14.64 11.19
N ILE A 10 -0.64 -14.29 12.46
CA ILE A 10 -1.54 -13.20 12.88
C ILE A 10 -0.81 -11.87 12.82
N PHE A 11 0.40 -11.77 13.37
CA PHE A 11 1.11 -10.49 13.51
C PHE A 11 1.86 -10.05 12.25
N LEU A 12 2.39 -10.99 11.47
CA LEU A 12 3.14 -10.69 10.26
C LEU A 12 2.39 -9.83 9.23
N PRO A 13 1.11 -10.09 8.89
CA PRO A 13 0.41 -9.24 7.94
C PRO A 13 0.21 -7.80 8.44
N TYR A 14 0.05 -7.57 9.76
CA TYR A 14 0.00 -6.23 10.33
C TYR A 14 1.34 -5.51 10.25
N ILE A 15 2.44 -6.19 10.60
CA ILE A 15 3.79 -5.60 10.52
C ILE A 15 4.10 -5.17 9.09
N LEU A 16 3.77 -6.02 8.11
CA LEU A 16 3.98 -5.71 6.70
C LEU A 16 3.09 -4.55 6.23
N SER A 17 1.84 -4.48 6.68
CA SER A 17 0.92 -3.38 6.33
C SER A 17 1.37 -2.05 6.94
N ILE A 18 1.88 -2.06 8.17
CA ILE A 18 2.52 -0.89 8.80
C ILE A 18 3.78 -0.51 8.03
N GLY A 19 4.61 -1.49 7.65
CA GLY A 19 5.79 -1.29 6.81
C GLY A 19 5.48 -0.57 5.51
N THR A 20 4.42 -1.00 4.80
CA THR A 20 3.92 -0.30 3.60
C THR A 20 3.61 1.17 3.88
N LEU A 21 2.84 1.46 4.94
CA LEU A 21 2.47 2.83 5.28
C LEU A 21 3.68 3.69 5.63
N VAL A 22 4.66 3.14 6.35
CA VAL A 22 5.91 3.82 6.65
C VAL A 22 6.67 4.13 5.36
N CYS A 23 6.83 3.16 4.46
CA CYS A 23 7.47 3.38 3.16
C CYS A 23 6.77 4.46 2.34
N LEU A 24 5.45 4.41 2.23
CA LEU A 24 4.67 5.44 1.54
C LEU A 24 4.85 6.80 2.20
N ALA A 25 4.76 6.89 3.52
CA ALA A 25 4.98 8.13 4.25
C ALA A 25 6.39 8.72 4.01
N LEU A 26 7.44 7.89 4.00
CA LEU A 26 8.80 8.32 3.69
C LEU A 26 8.90 8.86 2.25
N VAL A 27 8.22 8.23 1.29
CA VAL A 27 8.14 8.73 -0.09
C VAL A 27 7.42 10.07 -0.16
N GLY A 28 6.31 10.22 0.58
CA GLY A 28 5.56 11.46 0.65
C GLY A 28 6.29 12.59 1.39
N LEU A 29 7.15 12.26 2.35
CA LEU A 29 7.94 13.22 3.14
C LEU A 29 9.36 13.43 2.59
N GLY A 30 9.72 12.76 1.50
CA GLY A 30 11.03 12.94 0.87
C GLY A 30 11.22 14.39 0.41
N CYS A 31 12.34 14.99 0.82
CA CYS A 31 12.64 16.41 0.58
C CYS A 31 11.54 17.38 1.06
N TYR A 32 10.89 17.06 2.18
CA TYR A 32 9.79 17.87 2.70
C TYR A 32 10.23 19.28 3.10
N ASN A 33 11.42 19.39 3.70
CA ASN A 33 12.04 20.63 4.17
C ASN A 33 13.57 20.55 3.97
N THR A 34 14.26 21.65 4.22
CA THR A 34 15.72 21.79 4.09
C THR A 34 16.54 20.83 4.95
N ASN A 35 15.97 20.26 6.01
CA ASN A 35 16.68 19.36 6.94
C ASN A 35 16.10 17.94 6.98
N THR A 36 14.97 17.69 6.32
CA THR A 36 14.20 16.46 6.50
C THR A 36 14.23 15.63 5.23
N LEU A 37 14.82 14.43 5.31
CA LEU A 37 14.85 13.46 4.21
C LEU A 37 15.38 14.07 2.89
N THR A 38 16.40 14.93 2.97
CA THR A 38 17.03 15.58 1.82
C THR A 38 17.68 14.60 0.86
N ASP A 39 18.01 13.40 1.35
CA ASP A 39 18.57 12.29 0.56
C ASP A 39 17.50 11.44 -0.15
N VAL A 40 16.23 11.73 0.10
CA VAL A 40 15.08 10.97 -0.44
C VAL A 40 14.37 11.86 -1.46
N TYR A 41 14.85 11.79 -2.70
CA TYR A 41 14.33 12.51 -3.87
C TYR A 41 14.19 11.57 -5.06
N PHE A 42 13.39 11.94 -6.06
CA PHE A 42 13.24 11.13 -7.28
C PHE A 42 14.25 11.46 -8.38
N ALA A 43 14.63 12.73 -8.50
CA ALA A 43 15.64 13.17 -9.45
C ALA A 43 16.52 14.25 -8.81
N LYS A 44 17.79 14.26 -9.18
CA LYS A 44 18.75 15.30 -8.80
C LYS A 44 19.42 15.83 -10.07
N VAL A 45 19.48 17.14 -10.18
CA VAL A 45 20.16 17.84 -11.26
C VAL A 45 21.29 18.64 -10.64
N ASN A 46 22.52 18.40 -11.09
CA ASN A 46 23.74 19.05 -10.65
C ASN A 46 24.20 20.03 -11.73
N MET A 47 24.34 21.29 -11.33
CA MET A 47 24.71 22.44 -12.16
C MET A 47 25.99 23.12 -11.67
N LYS A 48 26.71 22.53 -10.70
CA LYS A 48 27.95 23.07 -10.17
C LYS A 48 29.00 23.34 -11.27
N ASP A 49 29.12 22.40 -12.21
CA ASP A 49 30.10 22.44 -13.31
C ASP A 49 29.53 23.05 -14.61
N ILE A 50 28.44 23.83 -14.52
CA ILE A 50 27.74 24.29 -15.72
C ILE A 50 28.64 25.12 -16.64
N ASN A 51 28.78 24.66 -17.89
CA ASN A 51 29.50 25.35 -18.95
C ASN A 51 28.53 26.23 -19.74
N THR A 52 28.53 27.54 -19.47
CA THR A 52 27.65 28.52 -20.13
C THR A 52 28.20 29.02 -21.45
N SER A 53 29.45 28.72 -21.80
CA SER A 53 30.07 29.11 -23.07
C SER A 53 30.70 27.91 -23.80
N PRO A 54 29.91 26.85 -24.11
CA PRO A 54 30.44 25.66 -24.76
C PRO A 54 30.89 25.96 -26.21
N SER A 55 32.10 25.53 -26.55
CA SER A 55 32.64 25.61 -27.89
C SER A 55 31.90 24.63 -28.83
N GLY A 56 31.52 25.11 -30.02
CA GLY A 56 30.77 24.31 -31.01
C GLY A 56 29.27 24.21 -30.76
N LEU A 57 28.69 25.15 -30.00
CA LEU A 57 27.24 25.19 -29.76
C LEU A 57 26.46 25.54 -31.03
N ASN A 58 25.36 24.83 -31.27
CA ASN A 58 24.43 25.14 -32.36
C ASN A 58 23.74 26.50 -32.12
N SER A 59 23.50 27.28 -33.18
CA SER A 59 22.85 28.60 -33.11
C SER A 59 21.49 28.58 -32.39
N GLN A 60 20.77 27.46 -32.45
CA GLN A 60 19.48 27.29 -31.75
C GLN A 60 19.61 27.29 -30.21
N LEU A 61 20.77 26.88 -29.67
CA LEU A 61 21.02 26.77 -28.23
C LEU A 61 21.75 28.02 -27.67
N GLN A 62 22.23 28.91 -28.52
CA GLN A 62 22.89 30.15 -28.09
C GLN A 62 22.00 31.03 -27.19
N PRO A 63 20.69 31.22 -27.46
CA PRO A 63 19.83 32.00 -26.57
C PRO A 63 19.68 31.34 -25.19
N LEU A 64 19.67 30.00 -25.15
CA LEU A 64 19.63 29.25 -23.90
C LEU A 64 20.93 29.42 -23.10
N ALA A 65 22.08 29.39 -23.77
CA ALA A 65 23.38 29.64 -23.17
C ALA A 65 23.44 31.02 -22.50
N HIS A 66 23.00 32.04 -23.22
CA HIS A 66 22.94 33.41 -22.72
C HIS A 66 21.95 33.54 -21.53
N GLY A 67 20.79 32.89 -21.59
CA GLY A 67 19.83 32.87 -20.49
C GLY A 67 20.40 32.23 -19.22
N LEU A 68 21.08 31.09 -19.36
CA LEU A 68 21.78 30.42 -18.26
C LEU A 68 22.93 31.26 -17.71
N GLU A 69 23.70 31.91 -18.56
CA GLU A 69 24.79 32.81 -18.15
C GLU A 69 24.25 33.99 -17.33
N GLN A 70 23.17 34.61 -17.79
CA GLN A 70 22.53 35.72 -17.09
C GLN A 70 21.93 35.30 -15.75
N ALA A 71 21.26 34.14 -15.68
CA ALA A 71 20.73 33.61 -14.43
C ALA A 71 21.85 33.24 -13.45
N LYS A 72 22.98 32.68 -13.94
CA LYS A 72 24.17 32.42 -13.14
C LYS A 72 24.78 33.71 -12.60
N ALA A 73 24.89 34.75 -13.43
CA ALA A 73 25.44 36.04 -13.03
C ALA A 73 24.59 36.77 -11.99
N LYS A 74 23.26 36.56 -12.00
CA LYS A 74 22.34 37.06 -10.97
C LYS A 74 22.43 36.28 -9.65
N GLY A 75 23.06 35.10 -9.65
CA GLY A 75 23.07 34.20 -8.51
C GLY A 75 21.78 33.40 -8.34
N ASP A 76 20.94 33.32 -9.39
CA ASP A 76 19.66 32.59 -9.36
C ASP A 76 19.84 31.08 -9.61
N ILE A 77 21.03 30.64 -10.03
CA ILE A 77 21.36 29.22 -10.25
C ILE A 77 22.17 28.66 -9.07
N HIS A 78 21.61 27.65 -8.41
CA HIS A 78 22.25 26.87 -7.36
C HIS A 78 22.99 25.63 -7.88
N ASP A 79 23.92 25.10 -7.06
CA ASP A 79 24.76 23.95 -7.45
C ASP A 79 23.94 22.70 -7.74
N PHE A 80 22.86 22.46 -7.01
CA PHE A 80 22.01 21.30 -7.24
C PHE A 80 20.53 21.58 -6.96
N TYR A 81 19.69 20.83 -7.67
CA TYR A 81 18.25 20.80 -7.53
C TYR A 81 17.79 19.36 -7.32
N ILE A 82 16.99 19.13 -6.30
CA ILE A 82 16.37 17.84 -6.00
C ILE A 82 14.87 17.94 -6.15
N VAL A 83 14.28 16.94 -6.81
CA VAL A 83 12.87 16.88 -7.13
C VAL A 83 12.21 15.82 -6.25
N GLY A 84 11.32 16.26 -5.37
CA GLY A 84 10.48 15.40 -4.54
C GLY A 84 9.15 15.07 -5.22
N MET A 85 8.22 14.51 -4.44
CA MET A 85 6.87 14.21 -4.92
C MET A 85 6.01 15.48 -5.09
N TRP A 86 6.18 16.45 -4.18
CA TRP A 86 5.26 17.59 -4.01
C TRP A 86 5.88 18.95 -4.31
N ASN A 87 7.20 18.96 -4.40
CA ASN A 87 8.03 20.15 -4.39
C ASN A 87 9.39 19.81 -4.99
N TYR A 88 10.17 20.85 -5.22
CA TYR A 88 11.60 20.77 -5.42
C TYR A 88 12.32 21.55 -4.32
N CYS A 89 13.56 21.16 -4.06
CA CYS A 89 14.49 21.92 -3.23
C CYS A 89 15.77 22.17 -4.00
N TYR A 90 16.50 23.20 -3.61
CA TYR A 90 17.83 23.49 -4.15
C TYR A 90 18.80 23.83 -3.03
N GLY A 91 20.08 23.75 -3.35
CA GLY A 91 21.13 24.03 -2.40
C GLY A 91 22.49 24.14 -3.04
N ASP A 92 23.46 24.43 -2.19
CA ASP A 92 24.84 24.66 -2.57
C ASP A 92 25.71 23.56 -1.95
N SER A 93 26.70 23.10 -2.69
CA SER A 93 27.59 22.02 -2.27
C SER A 93 28.83 22.61 -1.63
N LYS A 94 28.87 22.64 -0.29
CA LYS A 94 30.03 23.10 0.49
C LYS A 94 30.80 21.91 1.05
N ASP A 95 32.10 21.86 0.77
CA ASP A 95 33.03 20.87 1.31
C ASP A 95 32.63 19.40 1.07
N GLY A 96 32.03 19.12 -0.09
CA GLY A 96 31.57 17.76 -0.45
C GLY A 96 30.28 17.32 0.25
N SER A 97 29.66 18.21 1.02
CA SER A 97 28.34 18.01 1.62
C SER A 97 27.30 18.91 0.94
N ASP A 98 26.24 18.27 0.44
CA ASP A 98 25.15 18.98 -0.22
C ASP A 98 24.20 19.55 0.83
N LYS A 99 24.19 20.88 0.97
CA LYS A 99 23.32 21.56 1.92
C LYS A 99 22.13 22.15 1.20
N VAL A 100 20.94 21.65 1.50
CA VAL A 100 19.69 22.19 0.95
C VAL A 100 19.40 23.54 1.61
N THR A 101 19.29 24.59 0.79
CA THR A 101 19.11 25.98 1.25
C THR A 101 17.63 26.37 1.25
N PHE A 102 16.87 25.91 0.25
CA PHE A 102 15.46 26.26 0.10
C PHE A 102 14.65 25.10 -0.46
N CYS A 103 13.38 25.03 -0.06
CA CYS A 103 12.39 24.13 -0.62
C CYS A 103 11.16 24.93 -1.04
N SER A 104 10.70 24.69 -2.26
CA SER A 104 9.47 25.29 -2.80
C SER A 104 8.22 24.87 -2.03
N PRO A 105 7.16 25.69 -2.04
CA PRO A 105 5.88 25.32 -1.43
C PRO A 105 5.28 24.09 -2.12
N ARG A 106 4.68 23.22 -1.32
CA ARG A 106 4.10 21.95 -1.76
C ARG A 106 2.86 22.21 -2.62
N ARG A 107 2.82 21.62 -3.82
CA ARG A 107 1.66 21.68 -4.71
C ARG A 107 1.13 20.27 -4.98
N MET A 108 -0.20 20.12 -4.95
CA MET A 108 -0.84 18.92 -5.45
C MET A 108 -0.62 18.84 -6.98
N ARG A 109 -0.29 17.65 -7.49
CA ARG A 109 0.12 17.48 -8.91
C ARG A 109 1.30 18.35 -9.32
N PHE A 110 2.27 18.47 -8.43
CA PHE A 110 3.52 19.17 -8.72
C PHE A 110 4.23 18.52 -9.92
N TRP A 111 4.80 19.38 -10.76
CA TRP A 111 5.74 18.99 -11.80
C TRP A 111 6.88 20.02 -11.80
N PHE A 112 8.10 19.54 -11.96
CA PHE A 112 9.29 20.37 -12.12
C PHE A 112 9.33 21.05 -13.50
N ASN A 113 9.22 22.38 -13.52
CA ASN A 113 9.42 23.21 -14.72
C ASN A 113 10.81 23.87 -14.69
N PRO A 114 11.75 23.46 -15.55
CA PRO A 114 13.10 24.04 -15.54
C PRO A 114 13.15 25.55 -15.82
N ALA A 115 12.29 26.09 -16.68
CA ALA A 115 12.30 27.51 -17.03
C ALA A 115 11.93 28.39 -15.82
N GLU A 116 10.84 28.04 -15.14
CA GLU A 116 10.38 28.72 -13.92
C GLU A 116 11.41 28.59 -12.79
N VAL A 117 12.02 27.41 -12.63
CA VAL A 117 12.97 27.14 -11.55
C VAL A 117 14.30 27.86 -11.75
N TRP A 118 14.74 28.05 -12.99
CA TRP A 118 16.01 28.72 -13.32
C TRP A 118 15.87 30.21 -13.61
N GLY A 119 14.66 30.77 -13.51
CA GLY A 119 14.41 32.19 -13.77
C GLY A 119 14.65 32.59 -15.23
N VAL A 120 14.47 31.66 -16.16
CA VAL A 120 14.64 31.87 -17.61
C VAL A 120 13.26 32.09 -18.22
N ASP A 121 13.13 33.08 -19.11
CA ASP A 121 11.85 33.41 -19.76
C ASP A 121 11.23 32.18 -20.45
N ASP A 122 9.92 31.98 -20.26
CA ASP A 122 9.18 30.84 -20.80
C ASP A 122 9.22 30.74 -22.33
N THR A 123 9.49 31.85 -23.02
CA THR A 123 9.70 31.88 -24.48
C THR A 123 10.88 31.00 -24.91
N ILE A 124 11.87 30.83 -24.04
CA ILE A 124 13.05 30.00 -24.28
C ILE A 124 12.70 28.50 -24.25
N GLN A 125 11.57 28.11 -23.66
CA GLN A 125 11.11 26.71 -23.71
C GLN A 125 10.90 26.22 -25.15
N GLN A 126 10.56 27.10 -26.09
CA GLN A 126 10.41 26.77 -27.51
C GLN A 126 11.76 26.49 -28.20
N LEU A 127 12.85 26.96 -27.60
CA LEU A 127 14.22 26.79 -28.12
C LEU A 127 14.88 25.52 -27.58
N TYR A 128 14.26 24.85 -26.60
CA TYR A 128 14.76 23.58 -26.10
C TYR A 128 14.87 22.54 -27.22
N PRO A 129 15.91 21.69 -27.18
CA PRO A 129 16.03 20.61 -28.12
C PRO A 129 14.81 19.69 -27.99
N SER A 130 14.35 19.15 -29.13
CA SER A 130 13.12 18.36 -29.17
C SER A 130 13.12 17.14 -28.23
N SER A 131 14.30 16.59 -27.90
CA SER A 131 14.48 15.54 -26.89
C SER A 131 14.07 16.00 -25.49
N LEU A 132 14.50 17.19 -25.08
CA LEU A 132 14.16 17.79 -23.80
C LEU A 132 12.68 18.13 -23.73
N GLN A 133 12.15 18.78 -24.77
CA GLN A 133 10.76 19.22 -24.80
C GLN A 133 9.77 18.05 -24.78
N ARG A 134 10.05 16.96 -25.51
CA ARG A 134 9.22 15.74 -25.44
C ARG A 134 9.26 15.10 -24.06
N GLY A 135 10.44 15.04 -23.44
CA GLY A 135 10.62 14.50 -22.09
C GLY A 135 9.82 15.30 -21.05
N LEU A 136 9.94 16.63 -21.07
CA LEU A 136 9.22 17.54 -20.18
C LEU A 136 7.70 17.49 -20.40
N ASN A 137 7.23 17.48 -21.65
CA ASN A 137 5.80 17.35 -21.96
C ASN A 137 5.22 16.02 -21.50
N THR A 138 5.96 14.92 -21.65
CA THR A 138 5.55 13.61 -21.14
C THR A 138 5.52 13.64 -19.62
N TYR A 139 6.54 14.22 -19.01
CA TYR A 139 6.67 14.33 -17.57
C TYR A 139 5.51 15.12 -16.94
N GLN A 140 5.19 16.29 -17.49
CA GLN A 140 4.09 17.15 -17.04
C GLN A 140 2.74 16.41 -17.07
N LYS A 141 2.48 15.63 -18.13
CA LYS A 141 1.23 14.86 -18.26
C LYS A 141 1.11 13.73 -17.22
N VAL A 142 2.22 13.04 -16.96
CA VAL A 142 2.23 11.84 -16.11
C VAL A 142 2.38 12.19 -14.61
N ALA A 143 3.04 13.30 -14.28
CA ALA A 143 3.23 13.77 -12.90
C ALA A 143 1.90 14.07 -12.16
N GLY A 144 0.84 14.45 -12.88
CA GLY A 144 -0.50 14.57 -12.29
C GLY A 144 -1.12 13.24 -11.89
N TRP A 145 -0.80 12.15 -12.62
CA TRP A 145 -1.36 10.82 -12.39
C TRP A 145 -0.66 10.08 -11.25
N ILE A 146 0.67 10.21 -11.14
CA ILE A 146 1.44 9.61 -10.03
C ILE A 146 0.97 10.14 -8.67
N TYR A 147 0.56 11.40 -8.58
CA TYR A 147 -0.09 11.97 -7.41
C TYR A 147 -1.36 11.20 -7.03
N VAL A 148 -2.27 11.02 -7.99
CA VAL A 148 -3.55 10.34 -7.76
C VAL A 148 -3.31 8.89 -7.37
N ALA A 149 -2.38 8.20 -8.04
CA ALA A 149 -2.01 6.83 -7.74
C ALA A 149 -1.49 6.69 -6.31
N TYR A 150 -0.58 7.58 -5.89
CA TYR A 150 -0.06 7.60 -4.53
C TYR A 150 -1.15 7.88 -3.49
N ALA A 151 -2.04 8.85 -3.73
CA ALA A 151 -3.14 9.18 -2.83
C ALA A 151 -4.11 7.99 -2.63
N VAL A 152 -4.43 7.27 -3.71
CA VAL A 152 -5.24 6.04 -3.64
C VAL A 152 -4.49 4.94 -2.89
N ALA A 153 -3.19 4.76 -3.14
CA ALA A 153 -2.38 3.74 -2.48
C ALA A 153 -2.30 3.95 -0.96
N ILE A 154 -2.00 5.17 -0.51
CA ILE A 154 -1.88 5.48 0.92
C ILE A 154 -3.23 5.41 1.64
N SER A 155 -4.30 5.93 1.02
CA SER A 155 -5.64 5.89 1.62
C SER A 155 -6.17 4.46 1.72
N ALA A 156 -6.02 3.64 0.67
CA ALA A 156 -6.40 2.23 0.69
C ALA A 156 -5.61 1.44 1.75
N SER A 157 -4.30 1.69 1.88
CA SER A 157 -3.45 1.05 2.89
C SER A 157 -3.84 1.43 4.32
N ALA A 158 -4.19 2.71 4.56
CA ALA A 158 -4.61 3.19 5.87
C ALA A 158 -5.98 2.60 6.28
N ILE A 159 -6.96 2.61 5.36
CA ILE A 159 -8.28 2.00 5.58
C ILE A 159 -8.12 0.51 5.87
N GLN A 160 -7.30 -0.20 5.10
CA GLN A 160 -7.03 -1.62 5.32
C GLN A 160 -6.50 -1.89 6.73
N LEU A 161 -5.56 -1.07 7.22
CA LEU A 161 -5.00 -1.25 8.55
C LEU A 161 -6.05 -0.98 9.66
N LEU A 162 -6.86 0.07 9.51
CA LEU A 162 -7.93 0.39 10.46
C LEU A 162 -8.98 -0.73 10.53
N VAL A 163 -9.40 -1.26 9.38
CA VAL A 163 -10.34 -2.39 9.32
C VAL A 163 -9.71 -3.64 9.94
N GLY A 164 -8.43 -3.91 9.67
CA GLY A 164 -7.70 -5.00 10.31
C GLY A 164 -7.71 -4.89 11.84
N ILE A 165 -7.35 -3.73 12.39
CA ILE A 165 -7.32 -3.51 13.84
C ILE A 165 -8.71 -3.67 14.47
N SER A 166 -9.76 -3.18 13.81
CA SER A 166 -11.15 -3.33 14.30
C SER A 166 -11.60 -4.78 14.44
N ALA A 167 -11.03 -5.69 13.64
CA ALA A 167 -11.30 -7.13 13.74
C ALA A 167 -10.68 -7.78 14.99
N ILE A 168 -9.65 -7.18 15.60
CA ILE A 168 -9.01 -7.68 16.83
C ILE A 168 -9.83 -7.30 18.07
N PHE A 169 -10.31 -6.06 18.15
CA PHE A 169 -10.96 -5.53 19.36
C PHE A 169 -12.45 -5.87 19.50
N SER A 170 -13.09 -6.34 18.43
CA SER A 170 -14.51 -6.65 18.47
C SER A 170 -14.74 -8.16 18.48
N ARG A 171 -15.38 -8.69 19.54
CA ARG A 171 -15.97 -10.04 19.55
C ARG A 171 -17.07 -10.17 18.47
N TRP A 172 -17.60 -9.04 17.99
CA TRP A 172 -18.45 -8.85 16.81
C TRP A 172 -17.67 -8.61 15.51
N GLY A 173 -16.34 -8.55 15.56
CA GLY A 173 -15.47 -8.53 14.38
C GLY A 173 -15.65 -9.81 13.55
N SER A 174 -15.97 -10.94 14.19
CA SER A 174 -16.44 -12.14 13.50
C SER A 174 -17.77 -11.90 12.77
N PHE A 175 -18.70 -11.11 13.30
CA PHE A 175 -20.00 -10.80 12.67
C PHE A 175 -19.87 -9.82 11.51
N PHE A 176 -18.98 -8.82 11.59
CA PHE A 176 -18.69 -7.96 10.44
C PHE A 176 -17.84 -8.67 9.38
N THR A 177 -16.88 -9.53 9.76
CA THR A 177 -16.13 -10.36 8.80
C THR A 177 -16.97 -11.49 8.21
N THR A 178 -18.05 -11.96 8.87
CA THR A 178 -18.98 -12.98 8.34
C THR A 178 -20.21 -12.40 7.62
N LEU A 179 -20.75 -11.24 7.99
CA LEU A 179 -21.69 -10.50 7.13
C LEU A 179 -20.98 -10.06 5.84
N ILE A 180 -19.69 -9.74 5.93
CA ILE A 180 -18.81 -9.56 4.78
C ILE A 180 -18.30 -10.91 4.24
N ALA A 181 -18.63 -12.07 4.81
CA ALA A 181 -18.32 -13.35 4.15
C ALA A 181 -19.22 -13.63 2.93
N GLY A 182 -20.39 -12.98 2.83
CA GLY A 182 -21.10 -12.81 1.55
C GLY A 182 -20.44 -11.76 0.63
N ALA A 183 -19.69 -10.82 1.22
CA ALA A 183 -18.92 -9.77 0.55
C ALA A 183 -17.39 -9.99 0.62
N LYS A 184 -16.87 -11.24 0.58
CA LYS A 184 -15.42 -11.56 0.65
C LYS A 184 -14.60 -10.81 -0.41
N LYS A 185 -15.27 -10.33 -1.46
CA LYS A 185 -14.73 -9.42 -2.48
C LYS A 185 -14.31 -8.06 -1.91
N LYS A 186 -15.06 -7.42 -0.99
CA LYS A 186 -14.81 -6.01 -0.60
C LYS A 186 -13.57 -5.79 0.27
N LEU A 187 -13.24 -6.69 1.19
CA LEU A 187 -12.04 -6.54 2.03
C LEU A 187 -10.74 -6.85 1.27
N THR A 188 -10.77 -7.82 0.35
CA THR A 188 -9.63 -8.09 -0.54
C THR A 188 -9.43 -6.99 -1.58
N ILE A 189 -10.49 -6.29 -2.00
CA ILE A 189 -10.40 -5.17 -2.95
C ILE A 189 -9.46 -4.06 -2.46
N PHE A 190 -9.54 -3.63 -1.19
CA PHE A 190 -8.65 -2.56 -0.70
C PHE A 190 -7.17 -2.94 -0.78
N HIS A 191 -6.85 -4.19 -0.47
CA HIS A 191 -5.49 -4.68 -0.58
C HIS A 191 -5.01 -4.77 -2.05
N GLN A 192 -5.85 -5.28 -2.95
CA GLN A 192 -5.51 -5.34 -4.38
C GLN A 192 -5.33 -3.93 -4.96
N VAL A 193 -6.21 -2.99 -4.59
CA VAL A 193 -6.10 -1.58 -4.97
C VAL A 193 -4.79 -1.00 -4.43
N ALA A 194 -4.50 -1.14 -3.14
CA ALA A 194 -3.24 -0.66 -2.55
C ALA A 194 -2.01 -1.25 -3.27
N ALA A 195 -2.01 -2.55 -3.57
CA ALA A 195 -0.92 -3.22 -4.27
C ALA A 195 -0.73 -2.68 -5.70
N VAL A 196 -1.80 -2.65 -6.49
CA VAL A 196 -1.75 -2.18 -7.89
C VAL A 196 -1.31 -0.73 -7.97
N PHE A 197 -1.84 0.15 -7.13
CA PHE A 197 -1.49 1.57 -7.15
C PHE A 197 -0.10 1.84 -6.57
N THR A 198 0.37 1.08 -5.57
CA THR A 198 1.73 1.24 -5.02
C THR A 198 2.78 0.76 -6.02
N ILE A 199 2.61 -0.43 -6.59
CA ILE A 199 3.56 -1.01 -7.56
C ILE A 199 3.49 -0.24 -8.89
N GLY A 200 2.27 0.01 -9.38
CA GLY A 200 2.05 0.82 -10.58
C GLY A 200 2.58 2.24 -10.42
N GLY A 201 2.41 2.83 -9.24
CA GLY A 201 3.00 4.11 -8.86
C GLY A 201 4.52 4.09 -8.88
N ALA A 202 5.15 3.09 -8.25
CA ALA A 202 6.61 2.93 -8.23
C ALA A 202 7.19 2.69 -9.63
N ALA A 203 6.54 1.86 -10.45
CA ALA A 203 6.95 1.62 -11.83
C ALA A 203 6.81 2.88 -12.69
N THR A 204 5.68 3.58 -12.56
CA THR A 204 5.44 4.84 -13.26
C THR A 204 6.46 5.90 -12.83
N ALA A 205 6.76 6.03 -11.54
CA ALA A 205 7.81 6.92 -11.03
C ALA A 205 9.16 6.59 -11.67
N SER A 206 9.53 5.31 -11.68
CA SER A 206 10.82 4.85 -12.22
C SER A 206 10.99 5.25 -13.68
N VAL A 207 9.95 5.04 -14.49
CA VAL A 207 9.93 5.43 -15.91
C VAL A 207 9.93 6.96 -16.05
N LEU A 208 9.06 7.64 -15.31
CA LEU A 208 8.83 9.09 -15.40
C LEU A 208 10.11 9.90 -15.10
N TYR A 209 10.76 9.60 -13.98
CA TYR A 209 11.97 10.30 -13.58
C TYR A 209 13.19 9.83 -14.39
N GLY A 210 13.18 8.60 -14.91
CA GLY A 210 14.15 8.16 -15.93
C GLY A 210 14.03 8.96 -17.23
N ILE A 211 12.81 9.23 -17.71
CA ILE A 211 12.56 10.09 -18.88
C ILE A 211 13.02 11.52 -18.60
N LEU A 212 12.69 12.08 -17.42
CA LEU A 212 13.11 13.45 -17.05
C LEU A 212 14.63 13.59 -17.03
N VAL A 213 15.32 12.70 -16.32
CA VAL A 213 16.79 12.70 -16.22
C VAL A 213 17.43 12.47 -17.59
N GLY A 214 16.92 11.51 -18.37
CA GLY A 214 17.39 11.25 -19.73
C GLY A 214 17.19 12.45 -20.67
N ALA A 215 16.06 13.14 -20.56
CA ALA A 215 15.74 14.33 -21.35
C ALA A 215 16.68 15.50 -21.00
N ILE A 216 16.94 15.74 -19.72
CA ILE A 216 17.90 16.76 -19.26
C ILE A 216 19.31 16.42 -19.75
N LYS A 217 19.77 15.19 -19.52
CA LYS A 217 21.12 14.75 -19.92
C LYS A 217 21.33 14.81 -21.43
N ALA A 218 20.32 14.42 -22.23
CA ALA A 218 20.42 14.45 -23.69
C ALA A 218 20.28 15.86 -24.25
N GLY A 219 19.38 16.67 -23.70
CA GLY A 219 19.10 18.02 -24.19
C GLY A 219 20.14 19.05 -23.77
N LEU A 220 20.71 18.91 -22.58
CA LEU A 220 21.64 19.88 -21.99
C LEU A 220 23.07 19.36 -21.89
N ARG A 221 23.39 18.29 -22.62
CA ARG A 221 24.76 17.73 -22.73
C ARG A 221 25.84 18.78 -23.02
N PRO A 222 25.62 19.79 -23.90
CA PRO A 222 26.65 20.80 -24.17
C PRO A 222 27.00 21.67 -22.96
N PHE A 223 26.09 21.80 -21.99
CA PHE A 223 26.25 22.67 -20.82
C PHE A 223 26.87 21.95 -19.61
N ASP A 224 27.28 20.68 -19.78
CA ASP A 224 27.81 19.80 -18.72
C ASP A 224 26.91 19.64 -17.48
N ILE A 225 25.58 19.74 -17.69
CA ILE A 225 24.59 19.51 -16.63
C ILE A 225 24.45 18.01 -16.40
N LYS A 226 24.72 17.57 -15.17
CA LYS A 226 24.58 16.18 -14.75
C LYS A 226 23.21 15.98 -14.11
N ALA A 227 22.51 14.92 -14.48
CA ALA A 227 21.23 14.57 -13.88
C ALA A 227 21.22 13.09 -13.56
N ASP A 228 20.73 12.74 -12.37
CA ASP A 228 20.70 11.39 -11.84
C ASP A 228 19.36 11.09 -11.17
N VAL A 229 18.93 9.84 -11.29
CA VAL A 229 17.71 9.35 -10.64
C VAL A 229 18.01 9.03 -9.18
N GLY A 230 17.13 9.43 -8.27
CA GLY A 230 17.26 9.15 -6.85
C GLY A 230 16.90 7.71 -6.51
N THR A 231 17.92 6.85 -6.46
CA THR A 231 17.76 5.42 -6.21
C THR A 231 17.17 5.11 -4.83
N ARG A 232 17.49 5.91 -3.80
CA ARG A 232 16.98 5.72 -2.43
C ARG A 232 15.46 5.87 -2.35
N MET A 233 14.91 6.91 -2.96
CA MET A 233 13.46 7.14 -3.02
C MET A 233 12.75 6.00 -3.76
N LEU A 234 13.28 5.60 -4.93
CA LEU A 234 12.71 4.49 -5.70
C LEU A 234 12.81 3.17 -4.93
N ALA A 235 13.91 2.91 -4.23
CA ALA A 235 14.07 1.72 -3.41
C ALA A 235 13.04 1.67 -2.28
N ILE A 236 12.80 2.78 -1.57
CA ILE A 236 11.76 2.85 -0.53
C ILE A 236 10.37 2.62 -1.14
N TYR A 237 10.08 3.20 -2.30
CA TYR A 237 8.79 3.03 -2.95
C TYR A 237 8.56 1.58 -3.39
N TRP A 238 9.55 0.95 -4.03
CA TRP A 238 9.51 -0.46 -4.40
C TRP A 238 9.44 -1.39 -3.18
N LEU A 239 10.13 -1.05 -2.09
CA LEU A 239 10.06 -1.79 -0.83
C LEU A 239 8.64 -1.75 -0.24
N GLY A 240 7.97 -0.59 -0.28
CA GLY A 240 6.55 -0.47 0.07
C GLY A 240 5.65 -1.34 -0.82
N GLY A 241 5.96 -1.44 -2.12
CA GLY A 241 5.28 -2.36 -3.04
C GLY A 241 5.45 -3.83 -2.64
N LEU A 242 6.67 -4.24 -2.28
CA LEU A 242 6.98 -5.60 -1.83
C LEU A 242 6.30 -5.93 -0.50
N PHE A 243 6.32 -5.01 0.48
CA PHE A 243 5.61 -5.19 1.74
C PHE A 243 4.11 -5.30 1.56
N THR A 244 3.54 -4.56 0.60
CA THR A 244 2.13 -4.68 0.27
C THR A 244 1.84 -6.06 -0.34
N LEU A 245 2.61 -6.52 -1.33
CA LEU A 245 2.42 -7.86 -1.90
C LEU A 245 2.53 -8.97 -0.87
N ALA A 246 3.59 -8.94 -0.07
CA ALA A 246 3.83 -9.93 0.98
C ALA A 246 2.72 -9.87 2.05
N GLY A 247 2.33 -8.66 2.47
CA GLY A 247 1.23 -8.44 3.41
C GLY A 247 -0.04 -9.10 2.91
N GLY A 248 -0.41 -8.89 1.65
CA GLY A 248 -1.60 -9.49 1.04
C GLY A 248 -1.57 -11.00 1.03
N PHE A 249 -0.42 -11.58 0.69
CA PHE A 249 -0.22 -13.03 0.75
C PHE A 249 -0.43 -13.58 2.16
N PHE A 250 0.16 -12.94 3.19
CA PHE A 250 0.00 -13.38 4.58
C PHE A 250 -1.40 -13.10 5.13
N TRP A 251 -2.06 -12.03 4.69
CA TRP A 251 -3.48 -11.79 4.99
C TRP A 251 -4.35 -12.94 4.46
N LEU A 252 -4.11 -13.42 3.23
CA LEU A 252 -4.83 -14.58 2.67
C LEU A 252 -4.55 -15.86 3.45
N LEU A 253 -3.28 -16.14 3.81
CA LEU A 253 -2.93 -17.31 4.63
C LEU A 253 -3.55 -17.25 6.02
N SER A 254 -3.63 -16.07 6.63
CA SER A 254 -4.24 -15.90 7.95
C SER A 254 -5.72 -16.29 7.96
N VAL A 255 -6.46 -15.94 6.90
CA VAL A 255 -7.89 -16.27 6.74
C VAL A 255 -8.10 -17.73 6.35
N CYS A 256 -7.29 -18.25 5.43
CA CYS A 256 -7.45 -19.59 4.85
C CYS A 256 -6.88 -20.72 5.73
N CYS A 257 -5.68 -20.53 6.28
CA CYS A 257 -4.89 -21.60 6.91
C CYS A 257 -4.69 -21.39 8.43
N CYS A 258 -4.88 -20.17 8.92
CA CYS A 258 -4.67 -19.83 10.33
C CYS A 258 -5.96 -19.46 11.08
N SER A 259 -7.14 -19.51 10.43
CA SER A 259 -8.44 -19.46 11.11
C SER A 259 -8.64 -20.76 11.88
N GLY A 260 -8.49 -20.67 13.19
CA GLY A 260 -8.59 -21.83 14.07
C GLY A 260 -9.99 -22.45 13.99
N ARG A 261 -10.13 -23.55 13.25
CA ARG A 261 -11.04 -24.61 13.71
C ARG A 261 -10.51 -25.00 15.09
N SER A 262 -11.34 -24.81 16.11
CA SER A 262 -11.00 -25.22 17.48
C SER A 262 -10.50 -26.65 17.44
N PRO A 263 -9.42 -27.00 18.17
CA PRO A 263 -9.24 -28.36 18.56
C PRO A 263 -10.39 -28.65 19.53
N TYR A 264 -11.49 -29.18 19.02
CA TYR A 264 -12.04 -30.35 19.69
C TYR A 264 -10.91 -31.37 19.68
N GLY A 265 -10.02 -31.25 20.68
CA GLY A 265 -9.07 -32.27 20.99
C GLY A 265 -9.90 -33.45 21.40
N HIS A 266 -10.10 -34.39 20.49
CA HIS A 266 -10.48 -35.75 20.85
C HIS A 266 -9.29 -36.36 21.58
N ARG A 267 -9.14 -35.98 22.84
CA ARG A 267 -8.33 -36.69 23.82
C ARG A 267 -9.11 -36.60 25.13
N ASP A 268 -9.85 -37.67 25.36
CA ASP A 268 -10.50 -38.05 26.61
C ASP A 268 -11.11 -36.93 27.44
N ASP A 269 -12.42 -36.73 27.29
CA ASP A 269 -13.22 -36.65 28.49
C ASP A 269 -14.63 -37.17 28.23
N ARG A 270 -15.04 -38.17 29.02
CA ARG A 270 -16.42 -38.64 29.15
C ARG A 270 -17.26 -37.57 29.86
N ARG A 271 -17.32 -36.35 29.31
CA ARG A 271 -18.21 -35.30 29.80
C ARG A 271 -19.22 -34.97 28.73
N GLY A 272 -20.47 -35.19 29.13
CA GLY A 272 -21.64 -35.14 28.29
C GLY A 272 -21.69 -33.91 27.41
N ILE A 273 -22.22 -34.15 26.23
CA ILE A 273 -22.70 -33.14 25.30
C ILE A 273 -23.67 -32.26 26.09
N THR A 274 -23.21 -31.13 26.64
CA THR A 274 -24.15 -30.10 27.09
C THR A 274 -24.69 -29.47 25.82
N ALA A 275 -25.75 -30.07 25.30
CA ALA A 275 -26.68 -29.34 24.45
C ALA A 275 -27.00 -28.04 25.18
N GLU A 276 -26.65 -26.91 24.57
CA GLU A 276 -27.17 -25.61 24.97
C GLU A 276 -28.68 -25.79 25.08
N LYS A 277 -29.21 -25.62 26.31
CA LYS A 277 -30.58 -25.98 26.67
C LYS A 277 -31.52 -25.42 25.60
N ALA A 278 -32.10 -26.30 24.79
CA ALA A 278 -33.31 -25.97 24.07
C ALA A 278 -34.34 -25.49 25.13
N PRO A 279 -35.11 -24.43 24.88
CA PRO A 279 -36.00 -23.82 25.89
C PRO A 279 -37.23 -24.69 26.21
N TYR A 280 -37.20 -25.98 25.90
CA TYR A 280 -38.24 -26.94 26.24
C TYR A 280 -37.60 -28.13 26.93
N THR A 281 -37.16 -27.91 28.17
CA THR A 281 -36.92 -29.01 29.10
C THR A 281 -38.30 -29.53 29.48
N TYR A 282 -38.71 -30.67 28.92
CA TYR A 282 -39.83 -31.40 29.50
C TYR A 282 -39.36 -31.86 30.89
N GLU A 283 -39.81 -31.18 31.92
CA GLU A 283 -39.72 -31.68 33.28
C GLU A 283 -40.58 -32.96 33.29
N ARG A 284 -39.98 -34.13 33.55
CA ARG A 284 -40.79 -35.33 33.77
C ARG A 284 -41.64 -35.07 34.99
N VAL A 285 -42.96 -35.01 34.80
CA VAL A 285 -43.93 -35.08 35.90
C VAL A 285 -43.61 -36.36 36.68
N ALA A 286 -43.13 -36.18 37.91
CA ALA A 286 -42.80 -37.28 38.80
C ALA A 286 -44.05 -38.17 38.95
N SER A 287 -43.93 -39.45 38.57
CA SER A 287 -44.96 -40.45 38.86
C SER A 287 -45.09 -40.60 40.38
N PRO A 288 -46.29 -40.82 40.96
CA PRO A 288 -46.50 -40.80 42.41
C PRO A 288 -45.90 -41.99 43.18
N TYR A 289 -45.19 -42.89 42.50
CA TYR A 289 -44.54 -44.04 43.13
C TYR A 289 -43.03 -43.82 43.13
N GLY A 290 -42.49 -43.62 44.34
CA GLY A 290 -41.10 -43.24 44.61
C GLY A 290 -40.08 -44.20 44.00
N VAL A 291 -39.02 -43.63 43.44
CA VAL A 291 -37.92 -44.38 42.83
C VAL A 291 -36.84 -44.64 43.87
N HIS A 292 -36.61 -45.91 44.19
CA HIS A 292 -35.46 -46.40 44.94
C HIS A 292 -34.16 -46.25 44.11
N PRO A 293 -33.01 -45.94 44.73
CA PRO A 293 -31.73 -45.82 44.02
C PRO A 293 -31.18 -47.22 43.71
N GLY A 294 -31.36 -47.71 42.48
CA GLY A 294 -30.77 -49.00 42.08
C GLY A 294 -31.15 -49.57 40.71
N SER A 295 -32.11 -48.99 39.98
CA SER A 295 -32.57 -49.56 38.70
C SER A 295 -31.80 -49.01 37.49
N ALA A 296 -30.68 -49.65 37.15
CA ALA A 296 -30.11 -49.57 35.81
C ALA A 296 -31.03 -50.34 34.84
N VAL A 297 -31.63 -49.65 33.88
CA VAL A 297 -32.43 -50.29 32.82
C VAL A 297 -31.47 -50.90 31.80
N PRO A 298 -31.56 -52.20 31.45
CA PRO A 298 -30.72 -52.78 30.41
C PRO A 298 -31.06 -52.16 29.05
N MET A 299 -30.09 -51.60 28.34
CA MET A 299 -30.26 -51.28 26.92
C MET A 299 -30.45 -52.60 26.15
N HIS A 300 -31.62 -52.80 25.59
CA HIS A 300 -31.86 -53.87 24.62
C HIS A 300 -31.16 -53.53 23.30
N ASN A 301 -30.40 -54.50 22.76
CA ASN A 301 -29.81 -54.43 21.43
C ASN A 301 -30.93 -54.29 20.39
N MET A 302 -30.92 -53.18 19.63
CA MET A 302 -31.78 -53.05 18.44
C MET A 302 -31.18 -53.86 17.28
N PRO A 303 -31.98 -54.67 16.55
CA PRO A 303 -31.53 -55.30 15.32
C PRO A 303 -31.42 -54.28 14.18
N PRO A 304 -30.52 -54.49 13.20
CA PRO A 304 -30.36 -53.59 12.07
C PRO A 304 -31.56 -53.71 11.13
N HIS A 305 -32.42 -52.69 11.08
CA HIS A 305 -33.55 -52.65 10.17
C HIS A 305 -33.15 -52.04 8.81
N HIS A 306 -33.43 -52.81 7.76
CA HIS A 306 -33.30 -52.46 6.36
C HIS A 306 -34.05 -51.18 5.99
N THR A 307 -33.40 -50.39 5.15
CA THR A 307 -33.91 -49.22 4.42
C THR A 307 -35.19 -49.56 3.65
N GLN A 308 -36.30 -48.90 4.00
CA GLN A 308 -37.38 -48.62 3.05
C GLN A 308 -38.10 -47.33 3.46
N ASP A 309 -38.08 -46.37 2.55
CA ASP A 309 -38.76 -45.07 2.63
C ASP A 309 -40.25 -45.23 2.95
N THR A 310 -40.67 -44.69 4.10
CA THR A 310 -42.04 -44.17 4.25
C THR A 310 -41.99 -42.90 5.08
N ALA A 311 -42.49 -41.81 4.51
CA ALA A 311 -42.59 -40.51 5.13
C ALA A 311 -43.53 -40.56 6.35
N TYR A 312 -43.11 -39.96 7.45
CA TYR A 312 -43.89 -39.86 8.68
C TYR A 312 -44.83 -38.65 8.61
N GLU A 313 -46.14 -38.89 8.48
CA GLU A 313 -47.18 -37.88 8.67
C GLU A 313 -47.80 -38.04 10.07
N PRO A 314 -47.63 -37.07 10.98
CA PRO A 314 -48.38 -37.04 12.23
C PRO A 314 -49.76 -36.42 11.97
N PHE A 315 -50.78 -36.89 12.70
CA PHE A 315 -52.18 -36.42 12.71
C PHE A 315 -53.12 -37.06 11.67
N ARG A 316 -53.44 -38.34 11.87
CA ARG A 316 -54.78 -38.84 11.54
C ARG A 316 -55.56 -39.00 12.84
N HIS A 317 -56.44 -38.03 13.12
CA HIS A 317 -57.42 -38.14 14.18
C HIS A 317 -58.46 -39.18 13.78
N ASP A 318 -58.62 -40.18 14.64
CA ASP A 318 -59.67 -41.19 14.56
C ASP A 318 -61.03 -40.54 14.88
N HIS A 319 -62.00 -40.71 14.00
CA HIS A 319 -63.37 -40.24 14.18
C HIS A 319 -64.35 -41.38 13.89
N ARG A 320 -64.74 -42.10 14.96
CA ARG A 320 -66.00 -42.88 15.15
C ARG A 320 -66.20 -44.03 14.14
N VAL A 321 -66.53 -45.26 14.54
CA VAL A 321 -67.65 -45.74 15.38
C VAL A 321 -67.25 -47.08 16.00
#